data_AF-A0A3A8IM58-F1
#
_entry.id   AF-A0A3A8IM58-F1
#
_cell.length_a   1.000
_cell.length_b   1.000
_cell.length_c   1.000
_cell.angle_alpha   90.00
_cell.angle_beta   90.00
_cell.angle_gamma   90.00
#
_symmetry.space_group_name_H-M   'P 1'
#
loop_
_entity.id
_entity.type
_entity.pdbx_description
1 polymer ?
#
loop_
_entity_poly.entity_id
_entity_poly.type
_entity_poly.pdbx_seq_one_letter_code
_entity_poly.pdbx_strand_id
1 'polypeptide(L)'
;MRDIPVRLREWISAGRQVGKRRDLMREGEAIYQTMGIQRSGDVFVAYYFEIPEALMAVEENALELMERFETLEAALAFLEKVSGSDVLDMTPQKRGKIFRVRTGDS
;
A
#
# COMPACT_ATOMS: atom_id res chain seq x y z
N MET A 1 7.48 -18.77 3.35
CA MET A 1 6.83 -17.75 2.50
C MET A 1 5.34 -18.05 2.53
N ARG A 2 4.47 -17.10 2.91
CA ARG A 2 3.01 -17.32 2.90
C ARG A 2 2.50 -17.28 1.47
N ASP A 3 1.54 -18.12 1.13
CA ASP A 3 0.95 -18.13 -0.21
C ASP A 3 0.08 -16.88 -0.42
N ILE A 4 0.39 -16.12 -1.48
CA ILE A 4 -0.42 -14.96 -1.86
C ILE A 4 -1.77 -15.47 -2.41
N PRO A 5 -2.91 -15.03 -1.85
CA PRO A 5 -4.23 -15.47 -2.29
C PRO A 5 -4.45 -15.26 -3.79
N VAL A 6 -5.02 -16.26 -4.47
CA VAL A 6 -5.30 -16.22 -5.92
C VAL A 6 -6.04 -14.95 -6.31
N ARG A 7 -7.10 -14.61 -5.57
CA ARG A 7 -7.90 -13.38 -5.78
C ARG A 7 -7.06 -12.10 -5.78
N LEU A 8 -6.04 -12.01 -4.92
CA LEU A 8 -5.20 -10.83 -4.78
C LEU A 8 -4.30 -10.69 -6.02
N ARG A 9 -3.70 -11.80 -6.47
CA ARG A 9 -2.91 -11.87 -7.71
C ARG A 9 -3.76 -11.48 -8.92
N GLU A 10 -4.98 -11.99 -9.02
CA GLU A 10 -5.91 -11.70 -10.11
C GLU A 10 -6.27 -10.21 -10.17
N TRP A 11 -6.60 -9.60 -9.04
CA TRP A 11 -6.95 -8.17 -9.01
C TRP A 11 -5.79 -7.29 -9.45
N ILE A 12 -4.59 -7.54 -8.93
CA ILE A 12 -3.39 -6.77 -9.27
C ILE A 12 -3.01 -6.98 -10.74
N SER A 13 -3.10 -8.22 -11.23
CA SER A 13 -2.80 -8.56 -12.64
C SER A 13 -3.79 -7.93 -13.61
N ALA A 14 -5.04 -7.73 -13.19
CA ALA A 14 -6.05 -6.98 -13.93
C ALA A 14 -5.85 -5.45 -13.87
N GLY A 15 -4.71 -4.98 -13.37
CA GLY A 15 -4.37 -3.55 -13.27
C GLY A 15 -5.13 -2.80 -12.18
N ARG A 16 -5.86 -3.50 -11.30
CA ARG A 16 -6.56 -2.86 -10.18
C ARG A 16 -5.55 -2.43 -9.14
N GLN A 17 -5.81 -1.27 -8.53
CA GLN A 17 -5.14 -0.90 -7.30
C GLN A 17 -5.85 -1.57 -6.13
N VAL A 18 -5.11 -2.39 -5.40
CA VAL A 18 -5.57 -3.01 -4.16
C VAL A 18 -4.93 -2.28 -2.99
N GLY A 19 -5.62 -2.24 -1.87
CA GLY A 19 -5.09 -1.59 -0.68
C GLY A 19 -5.94 -1.79 0.54
N LYS A 20 -5.47 -1.21 1.64
CA LYS A 20 -6.11 -1.25 2.95
C LYS A 20 -5.79 0.04 3.71
N ARG A 21 -6.76 0.47 4.51
CA ARG A 21 -6.62 1.53 5.50
C ARG A 21 -6.79 0.93 6.88
N ARG A 22 -6.09 1.48 7.85
CA ARG A 22 -6.16 1.02 9.22
C ARG A 22 -5.82 2.15 10.18
N ASP A 23 -6.58 2.21 11.25
CA ASP A 23 -6.26 2.97 12.44
C ASP A 23 -5.69 1.98 13.48
N LEU A 24 -4.58 2.34 14.10
CA LEU A 24 -3.93 1.49 15.11
C LEU A 24 -3.31 2.31 16.23
N MET A 25 -3.10 1.66 17.37
CA MET A 25 -2.36 2.25 18.48
C MET A 25 -0.91 1.76 18.41
N ARG A 26 0.06 2.69 18.39
CA ARG A 26 1.49 2.43 18.51
C ARG A 26 2.05 3.32 19.60
N GLU A 27 2.66 2.72 20.63
CA GLU A 27 3.28 3.46 21.75
C GLU A 27 2.35 4.44 22.48
N GLY A 28 1.04 4.19 22.46
CA GLY A 28 0.03 5.05 23.06
C GLY A 28 -0.52 6.14 22.14
N GLU A 29 -0.03 6.24 20.91
CA GLU A 29 -0.50 7.17 19.90
C GLU A 29 -1.41 6.47 18.88
N ALA A 30 -2.48 7.16 18.47
CA ALA A 30 -3.34 6.72 17.38
C ALA A 30 -2.68 7.08 16.05
N ILE A 31 -2.50 6.08 15.19
CA ILE A 31 -1.80 6.18 13.91
C ILE A 31 -2.74 5.77 12.80
N TYR A 32 -2.89 6.65 11.80
CA TYR A 32 -3.55 6.34 10.54
C TYR A 32 -2.55 5.78 9.55
N GLN A 33 -2.84 4.61 8.99
CA GLN A 33 -2.07 3.99 7.91
C GLN A 33 -2.94 3.75 6.68
N THR A 34 -2.37 4.02 5.50
CA THR A 34 -2.92 3.55 4.23
C THR A 34 -1.82 2.92 3.39
N MET A 35 -2.12 1.81 2.75
CA MET A 35 -1.17 1.08 1.90
C MET A 35 -1.86 0.51 0.68
N GLY A 36 -1.10 0.33 -0.41
CA GLY A 36 -1.63 -0.28 -1.60
C GLY A 36 -0.58 -0.75 -2.60
N ILE A 37 -1.01 -1.61 -3.52
CA ILE A 37 -0.23 -2.11 -4.63
C ILE A 37 -1.00 -1.91 -5.93
N GLN A 38 -0.29 -1.52 -6.99
CA GLN A 38 -0.78 -1.53 -8.36
C GLN A 38 0.29 -2.04 -9.32
N ARG A 39 -0.08 -2.89 -10.28
CA ARG A 39 0.78 -3.21 -11.42
C ARG A 39 0.81 -2.04 -12.40
N SER A 40 2.00 -1.67 -12.86
CA SER A 40 2.24 -0.62 -13.86
C SER A 40 3.23 -1.13 -14.90
N GLY A 41 2.74 -1.60 -16.04
CA GLY A 41 3.58 -2.32 -17.01
C GLY A 41 4.13 -3.61 -16.39
N ASP A 42 5.45 -3.74 -16.40
CA ASP A 42 6.16 -4.93 -15.90
C ASP A 42 6.59 -4.83 -14.43
N VAL A 43 6.26 -3.73 -13.75
CA VAL A 43 6.57 -3.54 -12.32
C VAL A 43 5.33 -3.46 -11.45
N PHE A 44 5.52 -3.74 -10.17
CA PHE A 44 4.59 -3.53 -9.09
C PHE A 44 4.99 -2.28 -8.32
N VAL A 45 4.07 -1.33 -8.17
CA VAL A 45 4.27 -0.14 -7.36
C VAL A 45 3.58 -0.36 -6.02
N ALA A 46 4.36 -0.31 -4.94
CA ALA A 46 3.87 -0.35 -3.59
C ALA A 46 3.83 1.07 -3.02
N TYR A 47 2.78 1.37 -2.28
CA TYR A 47 2.56 2.65 -1.63
C TYR A 47 2.27 2.44 -0.15
N TYR A 48 2.89 3.27 0.68
CA TYR A 48 2.68 3.30 2.10
C TYR A 48 2.60 4.75 2.58
N PHE A 49 1.62 5.03 3.42
CA PHE A 49 1.48 6.30 4.11
C PHE A 49 1.10 6.05 5.55
N GLU A 50 1.75 6.77 6.45
CA GLU A 50 1.49 6.75 7.89
C GLU A 50 1.53 8.17 8.45
N ILE A 51 0.59 8.49 9.33
CA ILE A 51 0.58 9.76 10.07
C ILE A 51 -0.06 9.56 11.45
N PRO A 52 0.47 10.16 12.52
CA PRO A 52 -0.26 10.25 13.78
C PRO A 52 -1.59 11.00 13.60
N GLU A 53 -2.69 10.44 14.08
CA GLU A 53 -4.04 11.01 13.90
C GLU A 53 -4.11 12.46 14.40
N ALA A 54 -3.41 12.76 15.50
CA ALA A 54 -3.33 14.10 16.07
C ALA A 54 -2.69 15.15 15.14
N LEU A 55 -1.87 14.70 14.18
CA LEU A 55 -1.15 15.56 13.23
C LEU A 55 -1.81 15.59 11.84
N MET A 56 -2.89 14.81 11.62
CA MET A 56 -3.58 14.77 10.33
C MET A 56 -4.10 16.13 9.86
N ALA A 57 -4.55 16.98 10.79
CA ALA A 57 -5.09 18.29 10.44
C ALA A 57 -4.05 19.27 9.88
N VAL A 58 -2.77 19.04 10.17
CA VAL A 58 -1.65 19.89 9.75
C VAL A 58 -0.71 19.19 8.77
N GLU A 59 -0.98 17.93 8.43
CA GLU A 59 -0.17 17.06 7.57
C GLU A 59 1.33 17.00 7.96
N GLU A 60 1.65 17.23 9.24
CA GLU A 60 3.02 17.17 9.75
C GLU A 60 3.41 15.74 10.13
N ASN A 61 4.70 15.41 9.96
CA ASN A 61 5.28 14.10 10.27
C ASN A 61 4.64 12.90 9.55
N ALA A 62 3.99 13.14 8.40
CA ALA A 62 3.60 12.06 7.52
C ALA A 62 4.83 11.33 6.97
N LEU A 63 4.83 10.00 7.11
CA LEU A 63 5.74 9.14 6.37
C LEU A 63 5.03 8.68 5.10
N GLU A 64 5.52 9.10 3.94
CA GLU A 64 5.04 8.65 2.63
C GLU A 64 6.15 7.94 1.88
N LEU A 65 5.91 6.69 1.46
CA LEU A 65 6.84 5.86 0.72
C LEU A 65 6.16 5.32 -0.55
N MET A 66 6.88 5.36 -1.67
CA MET A 66 6.44 4.78 -2.93
C MET A 66 7.61 4.09 -3.62
N GLU A 67 7.52 2.77 -3.75
CA GLU A 67 8.63 1.94 -4.24
C GLU A 67 8.18 1.04 -5.40
N ARG A 68 9.12 0.69 -6.28
CA ARG A 68 8.87 -0.14 -7.47
C ARG A 68 9.59 -1.47 -7.35
N PHE A 69 8.91 -2.55 -7.71
CA PHE A 69 9.41 -3.92 -7.59
C PHE A 69 9.13 -4.70 -8.86
N GLU A 70 10.02 -5.64 -9.19
CA GLU A 70 9.84 -6.56 -10.32
C GLU A 70 8.85 -7.68 -10.01
N THR A 71 8.66 -8.01 -8.73
CA THR A 71 7.76 -9.10 -8.29
C THR A 71 6.73 -8.60 -7.28
N LEU A 72 5.56 -9.25 -7.31
CA LEU A 72 4.50 -8.97 -6.35
C LEU A 72 4.93 -9.36 -4.93
N GLU A 73 5.67 -10.45 -4.80
CA GLU A 73 6.23 -10.94 -3.56
C GLU A 73 7.13 -9.89 -2.88
N ALA A 74 8.01 -9.24 -3.64
CA ALA A 74 8.89 -8.20 -3.09
C ALA A 74 8.09 -6.95 -2.67
N ALA A 75 7.08 -6.55 -3.45
CA ALA A 75 6.21 -5.43 -3.10
C ALA A 75 5.39 -5.71 -1.82
N LEU A 76 4.87 -6.93 -1.65
CA LEU A 76 4.15 -7.32 -0.45
C LEU A 76 5.09 -7.40 0.76
N ALA A 77 6.27 -8.00 0.62
CA ALA A 77 7.27 -8.07 1.68
C ALA A 77 7.72 -6.68 2.15
N PHE A 78 7.86 -5.73 1.22
CA PHE A 78 8.10 -4.33 1.56
C PHE A 78 6.98 -3.75 2.42
N LEU A 79 5.72 -3.90 2.01
CA LEU A 79 4.57 -3.38 2.76
C LEU A 79 4.41 -4.04 4.13
N GLU A 80 4.61 -5.35 4.25
CA GLU A 80 4.59 -6.04 5.55
C GLU A 80 5.68 -5.48 6.48
N LYS A 81 6.89 -5.28 5.95
CA LYS A 81 8.03 -4.74 6.70
C LYS A 81 7.75 -3.33 7.22
N VAL A 82 7.27 -2.42 6.38
CA VAL A 82 7.08 -1.01 6.78
C VAL A 82 5.82 -0.80 7.61
N SER A 83 4.75 -1.56 7.35
CA SER A 83 3.48 -1.42 8.10
C SER A 83 3.43 -2.22 9.40
N GLY A 84 4.26 -3.26 9.53
CA GLY A 84 4.17 -4.24 10.61
C GLY A 84 2.85 -5.03 10.62
N SER A 85 2.15 -5.11 9.48
CA SER A 85 0.81 -5.68 9.36
C SER A 85 0.71 -6.72 8.25
N ASP A 86 -0.29 -7.59 8.35
CA ASP A 86 -0.67 -8.50 7.26
C ASP A 86 -1.27 -7.70 6.09
N VAL A 87 -0.78 -7.98 4.89
CA VAL A 87 -1.14 -7.29 3.64
C VAL A 87 -1.96 -8.18 2.69
N LEU A 88 -2.16 -9.46 3.03
CA LEU A 88 -2.84 -10.43 2.15
C LEU A 88 -4.37 -10.26 2.12
N ASP A 89 -4.91 -9.45 3.03
CA ASP A 89 -6.33 -9.09 3.10
C ASP A 89 -6.69 -7.79 2.36
N MET A 90 -5.74 -7.22 1.60
CA MET A 90 -5.99 -6.06 0.74
C MET A 90 -7.11 -6.33 -0.27
N THR A 91 -7.92 -5.31 -0.54
CA THR A 91 -9.07 -5.40 -1.44
C THR A 91 -9.02 -4.33 -2.53
N PRO A 92 -9.73 -4.52 -3.67
CA PRO A 92 -9.77 -3.52 -4.73
C PRO A 92 -10.39 -2.21 -4.24
N GLN A 93 -9.76 -1.10 -4.58
CA GLN A 93 -10.26 0.22 -4.24
C GLN A 93 -11.39 0.64 -5.19
N LYS A 94 -12.62 0.76 -4.66
CA LYS A 94 -13.84 0.95 -5.45
C LYS A 94 -14.09 2.41 -5.88
N ARG A 95 -13.50 3.41 -5.22
CA ARG A 95 -13.91 4.85 -5.36
C ARG A 95 -12.76 5.87 -5.42
N GLY A 96 -11.63 5.49 -5.98
CA GLY A 96 -10.47 6.36 -6.12
C GLY A 96 -9.19 5.56 -5.99
N LYS A 97 -8.13 6.00 -6.69
CA LYS A 97 -6.80 5.44 -6.48
C LYS A 97 -6.26 6.01 -5.16
N ILE A 98 -5.72 5.15 -4.30
CA ILE A 98 -4.94 5.57 -3.11
C ILE A 98 -3.75 6.42 -3.56
N PHE A 99 -3.10 6.04 -4.67
CA PHE A 99 -1.99 6.78 -5.24
C PHE A 99 -2.03 6.78 -6.77
N ARG A 100 -1.38 7.77 -7.39
CA ARG A 100 -1.19 7.81 -8.84
C ARG A 100 0.20 7.31 -9.18
N VAL A 101 0.28 6.23 -9.95
CA VAL A 101 1.54 5.85 -10.60
C VAL A 101 1.81 6.88 -11.69
N ARG A 102 2.90 7.63 -11.57
CA ARG A 102 3.44 8.39 -12.71
C ARG A 102 4.05 7.37 -13.68
N THR A 103 3.37 7.12 -14.78
CA THR A 103 4.01 6.58 -15.99
C THR A 103 4.89 7.69 -16.51
N GLY A 104 6.21 7.49 -16.53
CA GLY A 104 7.08 8.40 -17.28
C GLY A 104 6.60 8.42 -18.72
N ASP A 105 6.36 9.60 -19.25
CA ASP A 105 6.24 9.80 -20.70
C ASP A 105 7.56 9.32 -21.32
N SER A 106 7.46 8.27 -22.13
CA SER A 106 8.46 7.94 -23.16
C SER A 106 7.79 8.05 -24.50
#